data_AF-A0A9P1FD99-F1
#
_entry.id   AF-A0A9P1FD99-F1
#
_cell.length_a   1.000
_cell.length_b   1.000
_cell.length_c   1.000
_cell.angle_alpha   90.00
_cell.angle_beta   90.00
_cell.angle_gamma   90.00
#
_symmetry.space_group_name_H-M   'P 1'
#
loop_
_entity.id
_entity.type
_entity.pdbx_description
1 polymer ?
#
loop_
_entity_poly.entity_id
_entity_poly.type
_entity_poly.pdbx_seq_one_letter_code
_entity_poly.pdbx_strand_id
1 'polypeptide(L)'
;MDRKLTADRLSKGLLSIGLVLACGALLAAGGCAGPLATAMYLINGTDIKAEFKDLKGKRVAVVCRPPVTDQFQNSQAAELLAQEVSHMLAQNVAGIDVVDYADAAAWQDENTWDDPSELAEGVDADMVLLVDLNSFDIYQGQTLYQGNARVQIAVHDMEQDGKVVFAKTLPPSIYPPNVGVPTSERPDDSVFRAEYVRVLADEVGRHFYNHDSYADVARDSKAPMRISGTRYDTGDAVTVEIEGDRIARVVPRNAEQGDAEPGPWIAPGFVDLQLNGYGGQQFSSAELTVEHAAAILGTYLSFGTTRVCPTVTTQSAEVLEHSIRTLCSTIASDSRLKRLVAGIHVEGPYISPSDGPRGAHPKQFTRPPNWDEFQLWQDAADGAIRIVTLSPEYPESAEFIAKATASGVVVAIGHTAASSEQIRAAVDAGAQLSTHLGNGAHLELPRHPNYIWDQLAEDRLTASIIADGHHLPAEVVKVLIRAKTPERVILVSDLSGFAGLAPGTYPSSPGDVTVLEDGRLVVAEEHRLLAGASRPIGTCVALAMQMAELSLRTAVEMATQRPAELIGLKPNALRPGDPADLVLFDLQPRKPQEKKMAPELNVRATILAGECVYGHVPTLD
;
A
#
# COMPACT_ATOMS: atom_id res chain seq x y z
N MET A 1 13.85 -59.69 -16.66
CA MET A 1 13.05 -58.48 -16.38
C MET A 1 12.52 -58.46 -14.94
N ASP A 2 13.20 -59.07 -13.96
CA ASP A 2 12.65 -59.27 -12.59
C ASP A 2 13.62 -58.99 -11.43
N ARG A 3 14.73 -58.28 -11.69
CA ARG A 3 15.66 -57.81 -10.62
C ARG A 3 15.74 -56.29 -10.45
N LYS A 4 15.08 -55.52 -11.31
CA LYS A 4 14.98 -54.05 -11.18
C LYS A 4 13.69 -53.57 -10.47
N LEU A 5 12.69 -54.44 -10.32
CA LEU A 5 11.41 -54.11 -9.66
C LEU A 5 11.43 -54.29 -8.13
N THR A 6 12.41 -54.99 -7.58
CA THR A 6 12.54 -55.25 -6.14
C THR A 6 13.36 -54.21 -5.39
N ALA A 7 14.30 -53.51 -6.04
CA ALA A 7 15.08 -52.44 -5.41
C ALA A 7 14.28 -51.13 -5.22
N ASP A 8 13.37 -50.81 -6.14
CA ASP A 8 12.59 -49.55 -6.09
C ASP A 8 11.39 -49.62 -5.14
N ARG A 9 10.95 -50.83 -4.74
CA ARG A 9 9.93 -51.02 -3.70
C ARG A 9 10.49 -50.99 -2.28
N LEU A 10 11.76 -51.37 -2.10
CA LEU A 10 12.45 -51.29 -0.80
C LEU A 10 12.88 -49.86 -0.44
N SER A 11 13.28 -49.03 -1.42
CA SER A 11 13.66 -47.62 -1.17
C SER A 11 12.46 -46.75 -0.78
N LYS A 12 11.28 -46.98 -1.38
CA LYS A 12 10.04 -46.22 -1.09
C LYS A 12 9.38 -46.63 0.23
N GLY A 13 9.54 -47.90 0.65
CA GLY A 13 9.06 -48.38 1.95
C GLY A 13 9.90 -47.85 3.14
N LEU A 14 11.21 -47.69 2.95
CA LEU A 14 12.10 -47.13 3.98
C LEU A 14 11.96 -45.61 4.14
N LEU A 15 11.68 -44.87 3.05
CA LEU A 15 11.39 -43.42 3.14
C LEU A 15 10.06 -43.12 3.85
N SER A 16 9.04 -43.97 3.65
CA SER A 16 7.72 -43.78 4.25
C SER A 16 7.68 -44.18 5.73
N ILE A 17 8.45 -45.20 6.14
CA ILE A 17 8.59 -45.55 7.56
C ILE A 17 9.47 -44.53 8.32
N GLY A 18 10.50 -43.97 7.66
CA GLY A 18 11.34 -42.91 8.23
C GLY A 18 10.58 -41.60 8.47
N LEU A 19 9.66 -41.23 7.58
CA LEU A 19 8.84 -40.01 7.72
C LEU A 19 7.77 -40.15 8.80
N VAL A 20 7.17 -41.34 8.94
CA VAL A 20 6.17 -41.63 9.99
C VAL A 20 6.83 -41.70 11.38
N LEU A 21 8.07 -42.19 11.49
CA LEU A 21 8.83 -42.18 12.74
C LEU A 21 9.35 -40.78 13.11
N ALA A 22 9.67 -39.91 12.14
CA ALA A 22 10.05 -38.52 12.38
C ALA A 22 8.85 -37.66 12.86
N CYS A 23 7.64 -37.90 12.35
CA CYS A 23 6.43 -37.25 12.87
C CYS A 23 6.00 -37.78 14.24
N GLY A 24 6.25 -39.06 14.53
CA GLY A 24 5.95 -39.66 15.85
C GLY A 24 6.85 -39.17 16.98
N ALA A 25 8.10 -38.84 16.70
CA ALA A 25 9.05 -38.34 17.71
C ALA A 25 8.87 -36.86 18.08
N LEU A 26 8.14 -36.09 17.26
CA LEU A 26 7.77 -34.69 17.55
C LEU A 26 6.53 -34.55 18.45
N LEU A 27 5.84 -35.66 18.74
CA LEU A 27 4.61 -35.67 19.57
C LEU A 27 4.85 -36.09 21.03
N ALA A 28 6.11 -36.26 21.44
CA ALA A 28 6.47 -36.62 22.81
C ALA A 28 7.50 -35.67 23.44
N ALA A 29 7.31 -34.35 23.26
CA ALA A 29 7.87 -33.32 24.14
C ALA A 29 7.15 -31.98 23.92
N GLY A 30 6.17 -31.66 24.78
CA GLY A 30 5.68 -30.30 25.00
C GLY A 30 4.74 -29.69 23.94
N GLY A 31 3.43 -29.68 24.23
CA GLY A 31 2.50 -28.59 23.85
C GLY A 31 2.22 -28.36 22.36
N CYS A 32 1.50 -29.26 21.69
CA CYS A 32 1.08 -29.10 20.31
C CYS A 32 -0.27 -28.37 20.18
N ALA A 33 -0.24 -27.10 19.78
CA ALA A 33 -1.39 -26.41 19.15
C ALA A 33 -0.99 -25.54 17.94
N GLY A 34 0.28 -25.12 17.82
CA GLY A 34 0.76 -24.24 16.74
C GLY A 34 0.87 -24.90 15.34
N PRO A 35 1.56 -26.04 15.18
CA PRO A 35 1.87 -26.55 13.84
C PRO A 35 0.65 -27.07 13.05
N LEU A 36 -0.35 -27.60 13.77
CA LEU A 36 -1.61 -28.07 13.15
C LEU A 36 -2.48 -26.89 12.71
N ALA A 37 -2.45 -25.79 13.46
CA ALA A 37 -3.14 -24.55 13.11
C ALA A 37 -2.47 -23.89 11.89
N THR A 38 -1.14 -23.84 11.82
CA THR A 38 -0.39 -23.33 10.65
C THR A 38 -0.60 -24.22 9.41
N ALA A 39 -0.65 -25.54 9.58
CA ALA A 39 -0.97 -26.46 8.48
C ALA A 39 -2.43 -26.34 8.02
N MET A 40 -3.39 -26.15 8.94
CA MET A 40 -4.79 -25.87 8.58
C MET A 40 -4.95 -24.49 7.92
N TYR A 41 -4.15 -23.50 8.32
CA TYR A 41 -4.12 -22.14 7.76
C TYR A 41 -3.53 -22.15 6.33
N LEU A 42 -2.51 -22.96 6.07
CA LEU A 42 -1.92 -23.16 4.74
C LEU A 42 -2.79 -24.00 3.79
N ILE A 43 -3.68 -24.85 4.32
CA ILE A 43 -4.53 -25.74 3.52
C ILE A 43 -5.91 -25.13 3.21
N ASN A 44 -6.47 -24.28 4.08
CA ASN A 44 -7.84 -23.77 3.94
C ASN A 44 -7.96 -22.30 3.47
N GLY A 45 -6.87 -21.56 3.30
CA GLY A 45 -6.93 -20.16 2.86
C GLY A 45 -7.67 -19.24 3.85
N THR A 46 -7.63 -17.95 3.55
CA THR A 46 -8.24 -16.85 4.31
C THR A 46 -9.73 -16.66 4.01
N ASP A 47 -10.42 -17.74 3.60
CA ASP A 47 -11.81 -17.71 3.18
C ASP A 47 -12.77 -17.52 4.37
N ILE A 48 -13.51 -16.42 4.35
CA ILE A 48 -14.71 -16.25 5.15
C ILE A 48 -15.78 -17.18 4.54
N LYS A 49 -16.29 -18.09 5.36
CA LYS A 49 -17.33 -19.04 4.95
C LYS A 49 -18.66 -18.30 4.79
N ALA A 50 -19.41 -18.67 3.75
CA ALA A 50 -20.80 -18.21 3.59
C ALA A 50 -21.62 -18.48 4.86
N GLU A 51 -22.46 -17.52 5.24
CA GLU A 51 -23.41 -17.65 6.36
C GLU A 51 -24.60 -18.53 5.99
N PHE A 52 -25.00 -18.52 4.71
CA PHE A 52 -26.04 -19.39 4.16
C PHE A 52 -25.55 -20.10 2.91
N LYS A 53 -25.59 -21.44 2.89
CA LYS A 53 -24.99 -22.27 1.82
C LYS A 53 -26.00 -23.03 0.98
N ASP A 54 -27.26 -23.02 1.39
CA ASP A 54 -28.27 -23.94 0.87
C ASP A 54 -28.89 -23.46 -0.46
N LEU A 55 -28.38 -22.36 -1.04
CA LEU A 55 -28.66 -21.95 -2.42
C LEU A 55 -28.00 -22.88 -3.45
N LYS A 56 -27.02 -23.69 -3.04
CA LYS A 56 -26.24 -24.54 -3.94
C LYS A 56 -27.14 -25.59 -4.60
N GLY A 57 -27.20 -25.59 -5.93
CA GLY A 57 -28.00 -26.57 -6.68
C GLY A 57 -29.50 -26.27 -6.75
N LYS A 58 -29.92 -25.09 -6.28
CA LYS A 58 -31.31 -24.63 -6.30
C LYS A 58 -31.53 -23.63 -7.44
N ARG A 59 -32.76 -23.59 -7.95
CA ARG A 59 -33.23 -22.52 -8.81
C ARG A 59 -33.71 -21.35 -7.95
N VAL A 60 -33.06 -20.19 -8.07
CA VAL A 60 -33.24 -19.07 -7.13
C VAL A 60 -33.68 -17.82 -7.87
N ALA A 61 -34.81 -17.24 -7.45
CA ALA A 61 -35.21 -15.91 -7.87
C ALA A 61 -34.68 -14.87 -6.88
N VAL A 62 -34.07 -13.80 -7.37
CA VAL A 62 -33.63 -12.67 -6.54
C VAL A 62 -34.56 -11.50 -6.80
N VAL A 63 -35.05 -10.90 -5.73
CA VAL A 63 -35.98 -9.79 -5.82
C VAL A 63 -35.64 -8.72 -4.81
N CYS A 64 -35.73 -7.46 -5.24
CA CYS A 64 -35.50 -6.32 -4.37
C CYS A 64 -36.76 -5.47 -4.21
N ARG A 65 -37.09 -5.09 -2.97
CA ARG A 65 -38.19 -4.17 -2.66
C ARG A 65 -37.62 -2.77 -2.40
N PRO A 66 -38.11 -1.72 -3.10
CA PRO A 66 -37.67 -0.35 -2.85
C PRO A 66 -38.28 0.20 -1.54
N PRO A 67 -37.70 1.28 -0.97
CA PRO A 67 -38.21 1.91 0.24
C PRO A 67 -39.66 2.39 0.07
N VAL A 68 -40.53 2.12 1.05
CA VAL A 68 -41.96 2.49 1.04
C VAL A 68 -42.16 4.01 0.91
N THR A 69 -41.24 4.82 1.43
CA THR A 69 -41.35 6.28 1.42
C THR A 69 -41.04 6.93 0.07
N ASP A 70 -40.33 6.24 -0.85
CA ASP A 70 -39.86 6.80 -2.14
C ASP A 70 -39.85 5.74 -3.27
N GLN A 71 -40.91 4.93 -3.36
CA GLN A 71 -41.00 3.83 -4.33
C GLN A 71 -40.78 4.27 -5.80
N PHE A 72 -41.16 5.49 -6.18
CA PHE A 72 -41.00 6.01 -7.55
C PHE A 72 -39.59 6.51 -7.87
N GLN A 73 -38.81 6.97 -6.89
CA GLN A 73 -37.45 7.50 -7.13
C GLN A 73 -36.38 6.40 -7.02
N ASN A 74 -36.65 5.37 -6.22
CA ASN A 74 -35.68 4.33 -5.90
C ASN A 74 -36.00 2.97 -6.54
N SER A 75 -37.04 2.86 -7.36
CA SER A 75 -37.33 1.63 -8.13
C SER A 75 -36.12 1.20 -8.96
N GLN A 76 -35.51 2.14 -9.68
CA GLN A 76 -34.31 1.87 -10.49
C GLN A 76 -33.12 1.34 -9.65
N ALA A 77 -32.97 1.78 -8.40
CA ALA A 77 -31.91 1.28 -7.52
C ALA A 77 -32.20 -0.15 -7.05
N ALA A 78 -33.46 -0.48 -6.76
CA ALA A 78 -33.89 -1.83 -6.40
C ALA A 78 -33.72 -2.80 -7.58
N GLU A 79 -34.11 -2.38 -8.79
CA GLU A 79 -33.93 -3.16 -10.02
C GLU A 79 -32.46 -3.48 -10.28
N LEU A 80 -31.59 -2.46 -10.25
CA LEU A 80 -30.15 -2.63 -10.41
C LEU A 80 -29.55 -3.52 -9.32
N LEU A 81 -30.00 -3.39 -8.07
CA LEU A 81 -29.51 -4.21 -6.96
C LEU A 81 -29.90 -5.68 -7.13
N ALA A 82 -31.14 -5.96 -7.54
CA ALA A 82 -31.57 -7.33 -7.83
C ALA A 82 -30.77 -7.96 -8.97
N GLN A 83 -30.49 -7.20 -10.03
CA GLN A 83 -29.65 -7.65 -11.16
C GLN A 83 -28.23 -7.98 -10.72
N GLU A 84 -27.57 -7.07 -9.99
CA GLU A 84 -26.18 -7.25 -9.57
C GLU A 84 -26.05 -8.40 -8.56
N VAL A 85 -26.97 -8.53 -7.60
CA VAL A 85 -26.98 -9.68 -6.67
C VAL A 85 -27.20 -10.99 -7.42
N SER A 86 -28.13 -11.03 -8.38
CA SER A 86 -28.36 -12.21 -9.24
C SER A 86 -27.08 -12.62 -9.97
N HIS A 87 -26.39 -11.64 -10.56
CA HIS A 87 -25.14 -11.85 -11.27
C HIS A 87 -24.05 -12.43 -10.35
N MET A 88 -23.89 -11.85 -9.15
CA MET A 88 -22.90 -12.33 -8.18
C MET A 88 -23.18 -13.74 -7.70
N LEU A 89 -24.44 -14.09 -7.44
CA LEU A 89 -24.80 -15.45 -7.03
C LEU A 89 -24.52 -16.46 -8.15
N ALA A 90 -24.92 -16.15 -9.38
CA ALA A 90 -24.69 -17.02 -10.54
C ALA A 90 -23.20 -17.30 -10.77
N GLN A 91 -22.33 -16.34 -10.48
CA GLN A 91 -20.89 -16.48 -10.64
C GLN A 91 -20.23 -17.28 -9.51
N ASN A 92 -20.71 -17.13 -8.27
CA ASN A 92 -19.96 -17.58 -7.08
C ASN A 92 -20.60 -18.74 -6.32
N VAL A 93 -21.89 -19.04 -6.53
CA VAL A 93 -22.57 -20.18 -5.90
C VAL A 93 -22.55 -21.38 -6.85
N ALA A 94 -21.80 -22.42 -6.51
CA ALA A 94 -21.59 -23.55 -7.40
C ALA A 94 -22.88 -24.30 -7.75
N GLY A 95 -23.27 -24.29 -9.03
CA GLY A 95 -24.43 -25.05 -9.53
C GLY A 95 -25.79 -24.45 -9.17
N ILE A 96 -25.84 -23.20 -8.70
CA ILE A 96 -27.09 -22.44 -8.62
C ILE A 96 -27.64 -22.21 -10.03
N ASP A 97 -28.96 -22.18 -10.15
CA ASP A 97 -29.67 -21.73 -11.36
C ASP A 97 -30.41 -20.43 -11.02
N VAL A 98 -29.83 -19.28 -11.33
CA VAL A 98 -30.47 -17.99 -11.01
C VAL A 98 -31.49 -17.68 -12.09
N VAL A 99 -32.74 -17.42 -11.70
CA VAL A 99 -33.81 -16.99 -12.61
C VAL A 99 -33.37 -15.71 -13.32
N ASP A 100 -33.56 -15.63 -14.64
CA ASP A 100 -33.25 -14.41 -15.39
C ASP A 100 -34.05 -13.25 -14.82
N TYR A 101 -33.37 -12.14 -14.53
CA TYR A 101 -34.01 -10.97 -13.96
C TYR A 101 -35.18 -10.48 -14.83
N ALA A 102 -35.06 -10.55 -16.17
CA ALA A 102 -36.11 -10.13 -17.07
C ALA A 102 -37.40 -10.96 -16.92
N ASP A 103 -37.27 -12.26 -16.61
CA ASP A 103 -38.42 -13.15 -16.39
C ASP A 103 -39.10 -12.83 -15.05
N ALA A 104 -38.31 -12.60 -14.00
CA ALA A 104 -38.82 -12.18 -12.69
C ALA A 104 -39.49 -10.80 -12.76
N ALA A 105 -38.86 -9.83 -13.41
CA ALA A 105 -39.40 -8.48 -13.60
C ALA A 105 -40.69 -8.50 -14.43
N ALA A 106 -40.73 -9.26 -15.53
CA ALA A 106 -41.94 -9.39 -16.34
C ALA A 106 -43.10 -9.98 -15.54
N TRP A 107 -42.83 -10.97 -14.68
CA TRP A 107 -43.87 -11.50 -13.80
C TRP A 107 -44.36 -10.46 -12.77
N GLN A 108 -43.45 -9.66 -12.20
CA GLN A 108 -43.78 -8.61 -11.23
C GLN A 108 -44.58 -7.45 -11.84
N ASP A 109 -44.33 -7.13 -13.12
CA ASP A 109 -45.09 -6.11 -13.84
C ASP A 109 -46.55 -6.52 -14.09
N GLU A 110 -46.79 -7.83 -14.18
CA GLU A 110 -48.12 -8.40 -14.44
C GLU A 110 -48.89 -8.79 -13.16
N ASN A 111 -48.21 -8.87 -12.01
CA ASN A 111 -48.77 -9.38 -10.75
C ASN A 111 -48.40 -8.52 -9.54
N THR A 112 -49.39 -8.15 -8.72
CA THR A 112 -49.11 -7.58 -7.40
C THR A 112 -48.66 -8.69 -6.47
N TRP A 113 -47.44 -8.61 -5.96
CA TRP A 113 -46.86 -9.68 -5.12
C TRP A 113 -46.44 -9.14 -3.75
N ASP A 114 -47.17 -9.58 -2.72
CA ASP A 114 -46.81 -9.35 -1.32
C ASP A 114 -46.11 -10.58 -0.72
N ASP A 115 -46.36 -11.76 -1.29
CA ASP A 115 -45.80 -13.05 -0.88
C ASP A 115 -44.74 -13.51 -1.89
N PRO A 116 -43.47 -13.69 -1.46
CA PRO A 116 -42.41 -14.27 -2.29
C PRO A 116 -42.77 -15.64 -2.90
N SER A 117 -43.71 -16.38 -2.32
CA SER A 117 -44.13 -17.70 -2.81
C SER A 117 -44.87 -17.63 -4.14
N GLU A 118 -45.66 -16.57 -4.37
CA GLU A 118 -46.38 -16.36 -5.64
C GLU A 118 -45.40 -16.10 -6.80
N LEU A 119 -44.35 -15.30 -6.53
CA LEU A 119 -43.27 -15.06 -7.48
C LEU A 119 -42.57 -16.38 -7.82
N ALA A 120 -42.23 -17.17 -6.80
CA ALA A 120 -41.53 -18.44 -6.97
C ALA A 120 -42.31 -19.42 -7.86
N GLU A 121 -43.62 -19.55 -7.67
CA GLU A 121 -44.50 -20.33 -8.54
C GLU A 121 -44.52 -19.79 -9.98
N GLY A 122 -44.55 -18.47 -10.12
CA GLY A 122 -44.58 -17.77 -11.41
C GLY A 122 -43.35 -17.98 -12.30
N VAL A 123 -42.17 -18.09 -11.68
CA VAL A 123 -40.88 -18.24 -12.38
C VAL A 123 -40.21 -19.60 -12.18
N ASP A 124 -40.93 -20.55 -11.60
CA ASP A 124 -40.48 -21.92 -11.29
C ASP A 124 -39.18 -21.92 -10.46
N ALA A 125 -39.16 -21.21 -9.32
CA ALA A 125 -38.01 -21.14 -8.43
C ALA A 125 -38.18 -22.00 -7.17
N ASP A 126 -37.11 -22.70 -6.77
CA ASP A 126 -37.05 -23.46 -5.53
C ASP A 126 -36.92 -22.55 -4.30
N MET A 127 -36.27 -21.39 -4.46
CA MET A 127 -36.06 -20.40 -3.41
C MET A 127 -36.19 -18.98 -3.92
N VAL A 128 -36.55 -18.06 -3.03
CA VAL A 128 -36.55 -16.62 -3.31
C VAL A 128 -35.65 -15.89 -2.32
N LEU A 129 -34.65 -15.19 -2.84
CA LEU A 129 -33.85 -14.23 -2.08
C LEU A 129 -34.52 -12.85 -2.17
N LEU A 130 -35.14 -12.43 -1.08
CA LEU A 130 -35.72 -11.10 -0.91
C LEU A 130 -34.68 -10.15 -0.31
N VAL A 131 -34.44 -9.03 -1.00
CA VAL A 131 -33.60 -7.91 -0.56
C VAL A 131 -34.49 -6.69 -0.31
N ASP A 132 -34.73 -6.34 0.94
CA ASP A 132 -35.56 -5.19 1.32
C ASP A 132 -34.67 -3.95 1.54
N LEU A 133 -34.81 -2.94 0.67
CA LEU A 133 -34.17 -1.63 0.82
C LEU A 133 -35.05 -0.77 1.73
N ASN A 134 -34.83 -0.84 3.04
CA ASN A 134 -35.58 -0.05 4.01
C ASN A 134 -35.34 1.47 3.83
N SER A 135 -34.15 1.85 3.39
CA SER A 135 -33.80 3.22 2.99
C SER A 135 -32.67 3.21 1.96
N PHE A 136 -32.69 4.15 1.02
CA PHE A 136 -31.63 4.36 0.05
C PHE A 136 -31.58 5.85 -0.32
N ASP A 137 -30.45 6.49 -0.05
CA ASP A 137 -30.14 7.87 -0.41
C ASP A 137 -28.75 7.91 -1.04
N ILE A 138 -28.50 8.85 -1.94
CA ILE A 138 -27.19 9.07 -2.58
C ILE A 138 -26.64 10.47 -2.33
N TYR A 139 -27.35 11.30 -1.59
CA TYR A 139 -27.02 12.69 -1.32
C TYR A 139 -26.77 12.93 0.18
N GLN A 140 -25.68 13.63 0.48
CA GLN A 140 -25.44 14.21 1.80
C GLN A 140 -25.61 15.73 1.71
N GLY A 141 -26.82 16.21 1.98
CA GLY A 141 -27.17 17.62 1.75
C GLY A 141 -27.37 17.90 0.25
N GLN A 142 -27.11 19.14 -0.19
CA GLN A 142 -27.42 19.57 -1.57
C GLN A 142 -26.24 19.49 -2.55
N THR A 143 -25.01 19.33 -2.04
CA THR A 143 -23.79 19.52 -2.83
C THR A 143 -22.84 18.33 -2.81
N LEU A 144 -23.20 17.24 -2.12
CA LEU A 144 -22.36 16.05 -1.99
C LEU A 144 -23.15 14.79 -2.31
N TYR A 145 -22.55 13.90 -3.09
CA TYR A 145 -22.95 12.53 -3.21
C TYR A 145 -22.35 11.70 -2.06
N GLN A 146 -23.20 11.11 -1.24
CA GLN A 146 -22.83 10.06 -0.30
C GLN A 146 -24.02 9.11 -0.15
N GLY A 147 -23.83 7.89 -0.65
CA GLY A 147 -24.68 6.74 -0.46
C GLY A 147 -24.93 6.46 1.02
N ASN A 148 -26.18 6.24 1.38
CA ASN A 148 -26.60 5.74 2.68
C ASN A 148 -27.79 4.80 2.49
N ALA A 149 -27.66 3.56 2.96
CA ALA A 149 -28.70 2.56 2.81
C ALA A 149 -28.82 1.65 4.03
N ARG A 150 -30.02 1.12 4.21
CA ARG A 150 -30.31 0.06 5.18
C ARG A 150 -30.97 -1.08 4.44
N VAL A 151 -30.37 -2.25 4.55
CA VAL A 151 -30.78 -3.44 3.80
C VAL A 151 -31.12 -4.58 4.77
N GLN A 152 -32.23 -5.26 4.50
CA GLN A 152 -32.55 -6.54 5.11
C GLN A 152 -32.61 -7.61 4.01
N ILE A 153 -32.11 -8.79 4.30
CA ILE A 153 -32.13 -9.92 3.37
C ILE A 153 -32.86 -11.10 4.00
N ALA A 154 -33.65 -11.82 3.20
CA ALA A 154 -34.34 -13.04 3.61
C ALA A 154 -34.36 -14.07 2.49
N VAL A 155 -34.15 -15.34 2.81
CA VAL A 155 -34.30 -16.46 1.86
C VAL A 155 -35.56 -17.25 2.23
N HIS A 156 -36.46 -17.39 1.27
CA HIS A 156 -37.69 -18.18 1.36
C HIS A 156 -37.50 -19.51 0.62
N ASP A 157 -37.86 -20.63 1.24
CA ASP A 157 -37.72 -21.97 0.69
C ASP A 157 -39.10 -22.55 0.31
N MET A 158 -39.30 -22.83 -0.98
CA MET A 158 -40.58 -23.33 -1.50
C MET A 158 -40.82 -24.80 -1.17
N GLU A 159 -39.76 -25.59 -0.90
CA GLU A 159 -39.92 -26.96 -0.39
C GLU A 159 -40.47 -26.96 1.04
N GLN A 160 -40.41 -25.82 1.74
CA GLN A 160 -40.91 -25.61 3.09
C GLN A 160 -42.09 -24.62 3.14
N ASP A 161 -42.94 -24.63 2.11
CA ASP A 161 -44.18 -23.82 2.08
C ASP A 161 -43.89 -22.31 2.25
N GLY A 162 -42.85 -21.82 1.56
CA GLY A 162 -42.46 -20.40 1.54
C GLY A 162 -41.77 -19.90 2.81
N LYS A 163 -41.39 -20.80 3.74
CA LYS A 163 -40.79 -20.44 5.02
C LYS A 163 -39.45 -19.73 4.86
N VAL A 164 -39.23 -18.70 5.66
CA VAL A 164 -37.92 -18.02 5.78
C VAL A 164 -36.91 -18.94 6.44
N VAL A 165 -35.89 -19.34 5.69
CA VAL A 165 -34.79 -20.21 6.14
C VAL A 165 -33.52 -19.45 6.50
N PHE A 166 -33.40 -18.20 6.06
CA PHE A 166 -32.34 -17.27 6.43
C PHE A 166 -32.89 -15.84 6.47
N ALA A 167 -32.50 -15.04 7.46
CA ALA A 167 -32.82 -13.63 7.52
C ALA A 167 -31.69 -12.86 8.23
N LYS A 168 -31.35 -11.68 7.71
CA LYS A 168 -30.31 -10.83 8.29
C LYS A 168 -30.56 -9.35 8.02
N THR A 169 -30.38 -8.52 9.03
CA THR A 169 -30.31 -7.07 8.88
C THR A 169 -28.84 -6.67 8.75
N LEU A 170 -28.47 -6.03 7.65
CA LEU A 170 -27.10 -5.56 7.43
C LEU A 170 -26.83 -4.28 8.24
N PRO A 171 -25.57 -4.03 8.64
CA PRO A 171 -25.17 -2.73 9.15
C PRO A 171 -25.53 -1.61 8.16
N PRO A 172 -25.76 -0.37 8.61
CA PRO A 172 -25.95 0.75 7.69
C PRO A 172 -24.75 0.86 6.74
N SER A 173 -25.03 0.84 5.44
CA SER A 173 -24.01 1.02 4.42
C SER A 173 -23.86 2.51 4.11
N ILE A 174 -22.61 2.96 3.99
CA ILE A 174 -22.25 4.34 3.65
C ILE A 174 -21.17 4.30 2.58
N TYR A 175 -21.36 5.03 1.48
CA TYR A 175 -20.43 5.08 0.37
C TYR A 175 -20.31 6.49 -0.24
N PRO A 176 -19.12 7.05 -0.44
CA PRO A 176 -17.85 6.62 0.14
C PRO A 176 -17.89 6.74 1.68
N PRO A 177 -17.18 5.88 2.42
CA PRO A 177 -17.29 5.80 3.88
C PRO A 177 -16.75 7.03 4.63
N ASN A 178 -15.91 7.84 3.97
CA ASN A 178 -15.20 8.96 4.61
C ASN A 178 -15.77 10.33 4.26
N VAL A 179 -15.72 10.71 2.97
CA VAL A 179 -16.11 12.05 2.49
C VAL A 179 -16.99 11.89 1.26
N GLY A 180 -18.11 12.60 1.23
CA GLY A 180 -18.99 12.64 0.05
C GLY A 180 -18.32 13.31 -1.14
N VAL A 181 -18.71 12.91 -2.35
CA VAL A 181 -18.16 13.43 -3.61
C VAL A 181 -18.89 14.71 -4.01
N PRO A 182 -18.22 15.85 -4.26
CA PRO A 182 -18.89 17.06 -4.72
C PRO A 182 -19.72 16.84 -5.98
N THR A 183 -20.98 17.32 -6.00
CA THR A 183 -21.88 17.14 -7.15
C THR A 183 -21.37 17.85 -8.40
N SER A 184 -20.50 18.86 -8.24
CA SER A 184 -19.80 19.54 -9.33
C SER A 184 -18.75 18.68 -10.03
N GLU A 185 -18.20 17.65 -9.37
CA GLU A 185 -17.19 16.75 -9.94
C GLU A 185 -17.83 15.57 -10.70
N ARG A 186 -19.10 15.26 -10.42
CA ARG A 186 -19.87 14.19 -11.06
C ARG A 186 -21.30 14.65 -11.33
N PRO A 187 -21.58 15.34 -12.44
CA PRO A 187 -22.90 15.92 -12.67
C PRO A 187 -24.02 14.89 -12.93
N ASP A 188 -23.69 13.63 -13.20
CA ASP A 188 -24.64 12.54 -13.44
C ASP A 188 -24.77 11.64 -12.21
N ASP A 189 -25.94 11.68 -11.57
CA ASP A 189 -26.22 10.91 -10.35
C ASP A 189 -26.42 9.41 -10.62
N SER A 190 -26.74 9.02 -11.86
CA SER A 190 -26.95 7.63 -12.26
C SER A 190 -25.67 6.81 -12.16
N VAL A 191 -24.52 7.42 -12.46
CA VAL A 191 -23.20 6.80 -12.36
C VAL A 191 -22.85 6.49 -10.90
N PHE A 192 -23.01 7.48 -10.01
CA PHE A 192 -22.76 7.29 -8.58
C PHE A 192 -23.73 6.29 -7.96
N ARG A 193 -25.01 6.32 -8.37
CA ARG A 193 -26.03 5.36 -7.94
C ARG A 193 -25.65 3.93 -8.33
N ALA A 194 -25.23 3.70 -9.57
CA ALA A 194 -24.80 2.39 -10.03
C ALA A 194 -23.57 1.87 -9.28
N GLU A 195 -22.59 2.73 -9.01
CA GLU A 195 -21.44 2.38 -8.16
C GLU A 195 -21.89 1.97 -6.75
N TYR A 196 -22.75 2.76 -6.12
CA TYR A 196 -23.21 2.47 -4.77
C TYR A 196 -24.04 1.18 -4.71
N VAL A 197 -24.89 0.94 -5.70
CA VAL A 197 -25.66 -0.30 -5.82
C VAL A 197 -24.74 -1.53 -5.91
N ARG A 198 -23.61 -1.45 -6.61
CA ARG A 198 -22.64 -2.57 -6.66
C ARG A 198 -22.01 -2.85 -5.31
N VAL A 199 -21.69 -1.82 -4.53
CA VAL A 199 -21.21 -1.98 -3.14
C VAL A 199 -22.26 -2.71 -2.30
N LEU A 200 -23.52 -2.31 -2.40
CA LEU A 200 -24.61 -3.00 -1.70
C LEU A 200 -24.81 -4.44 -2.18
N ALA A 201 -24.69 -4.70 -3.48
CA ALA A 201 -24.84 -6.03 -4.04
C ALA A 201 -23.76 -6.99 -3.51
N ASP A 202 -22.52 -6.49 -3.38
CA ASP A 202 -21.41 -7.22 -2.82
C ASP A 202 -21.58 -7.49 -1.31
N GLU A 203 -21.99 -6.47 -0.54
CA GLU A 203 -22.34 -6.64 0.88
C GLU A 203 -23.42 -7.73 1.07
N VAL A 204 -24.43 -7.78 0.19
CA VAL A 204 -25.47 -8.81 0.20
C VAL A 204 -24.92 -10.19 -0.23
N GLY A 205 -24.20 -10.24 -1.35
CA GLY A 205 -23.74 -11.47 -1.99
C GLY A 205 -22.83 -12.32 -1.10
N ARG A 206 -21.95 -11.67 -0.34
CA ARG A 206 -20.95 -12.32 0.55
C ARG A 206 -21.55 -13.24 1.62
N HIS A 207 -22.84 -13.12 1.91
CA HIS A 207 -23.51 -14.03 2.83
C HIS A 207 -23.77 -15.42 2.24
N PHE A 208 -23.66 -15.59 0.91
CA PHE A 208 -24.13 -16.78 0.19
C PHE A 208 -23.04 -17.65 -0.45
N TYR A 209 -21.79 -17.18 -0.48
CA TYR A 209 -20.64 -17.95 -0.98
C TYR A 209 -19.38 -17.68 -0.15
N ASN A 210 -18.45 -18.63 -0.18
CA ASN A 210 -17.15 -18.41 0.46
C ASN A 210 -16.44 -17.29 -0.30
N HIS A 211 -15.92 -16.32 0.43
CA HIS A 211 -15.16 -15.20 -0.13
C HIS A 211 -13.88 -15.04 0.67
N ASP A 212 -12.80 -14.73 -0.02
CA ASP A 212 -11.52 -14.48 0.63
C ASP A 212 -11.63 -13.19 1.45
N SER A 213 -11.09 -13.16 2.68
CA SER A 213 -10.92 -11.89 3.42
C SER A 213 -10.01 -10.89 2.69
N TYR A 214 -9.36 -11.32 1.60
CA TYR A 214 -8.58 -10.52 0.66
C TYR A 214 -9.22 -10.42 -0.75
N ALA A 215 -10.38 -11.02 -1.00
CA ALA A 215 -11.12 -10.86 -2.28
C ALA A 215 -11.62 -9.44 -2.49
N ASP A 216 -11.58 -8.60 -1.44
CA ASP A 216 -11.74 -7.15 -1.48
C ASP A 216 -10.83 -6.42 -2.50
N VAL A 217 -9.89 -7.10 -3.18
CA VAL A 217 -8.94 -6.46 -4.11
C VAL A 217 -8.71 -7.20 -5.43
N ALA A 218 -9.51 -8.20 -5.77
CA ALA A 218 -9.30 -8.89 -7.04
C ALA A 218 -10.58 -9.55 -7.55
N ARG A 219 -11.58 -8.74 -7.94
CA ARG A 219 -12.54 -9.06 -9.00
C ARG A 219 -13.59 -7.95 -9.14
N ASP A 220 -13.15 -6.82 -9.69
CA ASP A 220 -14.01 -6.11 -10.62
C ASP A 220 -13.40 -6.32 -12.00
N SER A 221 -14.20 -6.78 -12.95
CA SER A 221 -13.96 -6.45 -14.35
C SER A 221 -14.16 -4.94 -14.51
N LYS A 222 -13.23 -4.14 -13.99
CA LYS A 222 -13.17 -2.70 -14.26
C LYS A 222 -12.96 -2.57 -15.75
N ALA A 223 -13.74 -1.69 -16.39
CA ALA A 223 -13.48 -1.32 -17.76
C ALA A 223 -11.99 -0.99 -17.91
N PRO A 224 -11.32 -1.46 -18.98
CA PRO A 224 -9.89 -1.25 -19.14
C PRO A 224 -9.57 0.23 -19.04
N MET A 225 -8.70 0.60 -18.10
CA MET A 225 -8.30 2.00 -17.91
C MET A 225 -7.29 2.35 -19.00
N ARG A 226 -7.55 3.45 -19.72
CA ARG A 226 -6.64 3.98 -20.74
C ARG A 226 -6.06 5.30 -20.28
N ILE A 227 -4.74 5.35 -20.19
CA ILE A 227 -4.00 6.53 -19.75
C ILE A 227 -3.17 7.04 -20.91
N SER A 228 -3.40 8.28 -21.33
CA SER A 228 -2.57 8.93 -22.36
C SER A 228 -1.60 9.92 -21.73
N GLY A 229 -0.35 9.91 -22.21
CA GLY A 229 0.70 10.78 -21.68
C GLY A 229 2.04 10.55 -22.37
N THR A 230 3.11 11.01 -21.72
CA THR A 230 4.47 10.92 -22.23
C THR A 230 5.29 10.01 -21.34
N ARG A 231 5.98 9.01 -21.90
CA ARG A 231 6.83 8.13 -21.09
C ARG A 231 8.04 8.88 -20.53
N TYR A 232 8.27 8.75 -19.22
CA TYR A 232 9.39 9.42 -18.53
C TYR A 232 10.79 9.04 -19.05
N ASP A 233 10.94 7.82 -19.59
CA ASP A 233 12.24 7.22 -19.95
C ASP A 233 12.68 7.53 -21.39
N THR A 234 11.72 7.67 -22.29
CA THR A 234 11.93 7.80 -23.74
C THR A 234 11.48 9.14 -24.28
N GLY A 235 10.53 9.81 -23.63
CA GLY A 235 9.89 11.02 -24.15
C GLY A 235 8.80 10.73 -25.19
N ASP A 236 8.47 9.46 -25.43
CA ASP A 236 7.48 9.07 -26.43
C ASP A 236 6.06 9.29 -25.90
N ALA A 237 5.20 9.84 -26.76
CA ALA A 237 3.77 9.92 -26.49
C ALA A 237 3.14 8.53 -26.60
N VAL A 238 2.44 8.08 -25.56
CA VAL A 238 1.85 6.74 -25.47
C VAL A 238 0.45 6.77 -24.88
N THR A 239 -0.28 5.70 -25.14
CA THR A 239 -1.45 5.27 -24.37
C THR A 239 -1.10 3.97 -23.64
N VAL A 240 -1.23 3.96 -22.32
CA VAL A 240 -1.07 2.79 -21.46
C VAL A 240 -2.47 2.23 -21.19
N GLU A 241 -2.69 0.98 -21.58
CA GLU A 241 -3.92 0.24 -21.30
C GLU A 241 -3.69 -0.65 -20.08
N ILE A 242 -4.59 -0.58 -19.11
CA ILE A 242 -4.53 -1.31 -17.84
C ILE A 242 -5.74 -2.23 -17.76
N GLU A 243 -5.50 -3.49 -17.41
CA GLU A 243 -6.52 -4.51 -17.17
C GLU A 243 -6.26 -5.14 -15.80
N GLY A 244 -7.25 -5.06 -14.90
CA GLY A 244 -7.06 -5.46 -13.51
C GLY A 244 -5.89 -4.70 -12.88
N ASP A 245 -4.95 -5.40 -12.26
CA ASP A 245 -3.79 -4.81 -11.58
C ASP A 245 -2.52 -4.72 -12.44
N ARG A 246 -2.63 -4.88 -13.77
CA ARG A 246 -1.49 -4.94 -14.68
C ARG A 246 -1.61 -4.02 -15.87
N ILE A 247 -0.45 -3.59 -16.36
CA ILE A 247 -0.33 -2.97 -17.67
C ILE A 247 -0.60 -4.05 -18.73
N ALA A 248 -1.69 -3.91 -19.47
CA ALA A 248 -2.00 -4.81 -20.58
C ALA A 248 -1.16 -4.46 -21.81
N ARG A 249 -1.12 -3.17 -22.19
CA ARG A 249 -0.44 -2.70 -23.39
C ARG A 249 0.12 -1.29 -23.21
N VAL A 250 1.19 -0.99 -23.94
CA VAL A 250 1.70 0.37 -24.12
C VAL A 250 1.78 0.63 -25.61
N VAL A 251 0.98 1.56 -26.12
CA VAL A 251 0.80 1.82 -27.55
C VAL A 251 1.31 3.22 -27.88
N PRO A 252 2.17 3.40 -28.90
CA PRO A 252 2.56 4.73 -29.36
C PRO A 252 1.34 5.55 -29.83
N ARG A 253 1.30 6.84 -29.48
CA ARG A 253 0.27 7.76 -29.96
C ARG A 253 0.79 8.52 -31.18
N ASN A 254 0.13 8.33 -32.34
CA ASN A 254 0.50 9.04 -33.56
C ASN A 254 0.09 10.51 -33.48
N ALA A 255 1.06 11.42 -33.62
CA ALA A 255 0.86 12.87 -33.58
C ALA A 255 0.09 13.45 -34.79
N GLU A 256 -0.26 12.64 -35.79
CA GLU A 256 -0.95 13.08 -37.02
C GLU A 256 -2.46 13.31 -36.86
N GLN A 257 -3.06 12.87 -35.74
CA GLN A 257 -4.46 13.18 -35.39
C GLN A 257 -4.50 14.49 -34.60
N GLY A 258 -4.30 15.60 -35.30
CA GLY A 258 -4.16 16.96 -34.77
C GLY A 258 -5.03 17.26 -33.53
N ASP A 259 -4.39 17.94 -32.57
CA ASP A 259 -4.86 18.34 -31.24
C ASP A 259 -4.48 17.36 -30.11
N ALA A 260 -3.27 17.51 -29.59
CA ALA A 260 -3.03 17.23 -28.17
C ALA A 260 -1.83 18.04 -27.67
N GLU A 261 -2.09 18.98 -26.77
CA GLU A 261 -1.08 19.40 -25.79
C GLU A 261 -0.36 18.15 -25.23
N PRO A 262 0.95 18.21 -24.97
CA PRO A 262 1.66 17.08 -24.37
C PRO A 262 0.96 16.70 -23.06
N GLY A 263 0.45 15.46 -23.00
CA GLY A 263 -0.17 14.92 -21.79
C GLY A 263 0.84 14.78 -20.65
N PRO A 264 0.39 14.41 -19.44
CA PRO A 264 1.28 14.28 -18.29
C PRO A 264 2.39 13.27 -18.55
N TRP A 265 3.49 13.38 -17.81
CA TRP A 265 4.49 12.33 -17.75
C TRP A 265 3.91 11.10 -17.05
N ILE A 266 4.21 9.92 -17.57
CA ILE A 266 3.86 8.62 -16.99
C ILE A 266 5.15 7.95 -16.54
N ALA A 267 5.24 7.62 -15.27
CA ALA A 267 6.34 6.86 -14.66
C ALA A 267 5.78 5.72 -13.79
N PRO A 268 6.62 4.73 -13.44
CA PRO A 268 6.36 3.87 -12.29
C PRO A 268 6.09 4.74 -11.05
N GLY A 269 5.14 4.34 -10.22
CA GLY A 269 4.88 5.05 -8.96
C GLY A 269 6.13 5.07 -8.08
N PHE A 270 6.32 6.16 -7.33
CA PHE A 270 7.52 6.33 -6.52
C PHE A 270 7.61 5.28 -5.41
N VAL A 271 8.86 4.98 -5.02
CA VAL A 271 9.23 4.06 -3.96
C VAL A 271 10.07 4.84 -2.95
N ASP A 272 9.50 5.10 -1.77
CA ASP A 272 10.16 5.90 -0.73
C ASP A 272 10.43 5.06 0.52
N LEU A 273 11.71 4.85 0.82
CA LEU A 273 12.16 3.92 1.84
C LEU A 273 12.39 4.56 3.23
N GLN A 274 12.17 5.88 3.35
CA GLN A 274 12.37 6.58 4.62
C GLN A 274 11.32 7.69 4.82
N LEU A 275 10.34 7.43 5.69
CA LEU A 275 9.14 8.24 5.92
C LEU A 275 8.70 8.11 7.39
N ASN A 276 8.83 9.17 8.19
CA ASN A 276 8.65 9.12 9.64
C ASN A 276 7.23 9.50 10.12
N GLY A 277 6.47 10.19 9.26
CA GLY A 277 5.12 10.66 9.58
C GLY A 277 4.59 11.70 8.59
N TYR A 278 3.49 12.37 8.96
CA TYR A 278 2.95 13.54 8.27
C TYR A 278 1.88 14.25 9.13
N GLY A 279 1.63 15.54 8.90
CA GLY A 279 0.45 16.24 9.42
C GLY A 279 0.43 16.42 10.93
N GLY A 280 1.58 16.59 11.56
CA GLY A 280 1.77 16.67 13.01
C GLY A 280 1.84 15.34 13.74
N GLN A 281 1.88 14.22 13.00
CA GLN A 281 1.85 12.88 13.58
C GLN A 281 3.07 12.07 13.12
N GLN A 282 3.61 11.25 14.02
CA GLN A 282 4.79 10.41 13.77
C GLN A 282 4.48 8.94 14.03
N PHE A 283 5.12 8.04 13.28
CA PHE A 283 5.02 6.61 13.56
C PHE A 283 5.68 6.21 14.88
N SER A 284 6.66 6.98 15.34
CA SER A 284 7.43 6.68 16.57
C SER A 284 6.82 7.33 17.79
N SER A 285 5.59 6.94 18.12
CA SER A 285 4.80 7.54 19.20
C SER A 285 4.09 6.48 20.03
N ALA A 286 4.11 6.66 21.35
CA ALA A 286 3.28 5.87 22.28
C ALA A 286 1.78 6.06 22.05
N GLU A 287 1.39 7.15 21.36
CA GLU A 287 0.00 7.50 21.04
C GLU A 287 -0.38 7.14 19.60
N LEU A 288 0.50 6.45 18.86
CA LEU A 288 0.17 6.01 17.51
C LEU A 288 -1.05 5.06 17.57
N THR A 289 -2.06 5.35 16.75
CA THR A 289 -3.23 4.49 16.55
C THR A 289 -3.28 3.98 15.11
N VAL A 290 -4.13 2.98 14.87
CA VAL A 290 -4.31 2.40 13.53
C VAL A 290 -4.84 3.44 12.54
N GLU A 291 -5.78 4.28 12.97
CA GLU A 291 -6.42 5.32 12.17
C GLU A 291 -5.42 6.43 11.80
N HIS A 292 -4.61 6.85 12.77
CA HIS A 292 -3.54 7.82 12.57
C HIS A 292 -2.51 7.30 11.56
N ALA A 293 -2.03 6.06 11.73
CA ALA A 293 -1.10 5.45 10.79
C ALA A 293 -1.72 5.32 9.38
N ALA A 294 -3.00 4.91 9.29
CA ALA A 294 -3.71 4.78 8.01
C ALA A 294 -3.86 6.13 7.29
N ALA A 295 -4.18 7.20 8.03
CA ALA A 295 -4.31 8.55 7.47
C ALA A 295 -2.98 9.08 6.92
N ILE A 296 -1.87 8.87 7.64
CA ILE A 296 -0.53 9.23 7.17
C ILE A 296 -0.20 8.47 5.89
N LEU A 297 -0.33 7.14 5.90
CA LEU A 297 -0.01 6.30 4.75
C LEU A 297 -0.89 6.63 3.53
N GLY A 298 -2.19 6.86 3.73
CA GLY A 298 -3.10 7.29 2.67
C GLY A 298 -2.70 8.62 2.04
N THR A 299 -2.14 9.55 2.83
CA THR A 299 -1.63 10.82 2.32
C THR A 299 -0.46 10.63 1.35
N TYR A 300 0.39 9.63 1.54
CA TYR A 300 1.53 9.38 0.65
C TYR A 300 1.13 9.03 -0.79
N LEU A 301 -0.09 8.54 -0.99
CA LEU A 301 -0.65 8.35 -2.34
C LEU A 301 -0.78 9.67 -3.10
N SER A 302 -1.03 10.79 -2.40
CA SER A 302 -1.07 12.11 -3.02
C SER A 302 0.29 12.62 -3.50
N PHE A 303 1.38 12.00 -3.02
CA PHE A 303 2.75 12.31 -3.40
C PHE A 303 3.27 11.47 -4.57
N GLY A 304 2.40 10.67 -5.21
CA GLY A 304 2.80 9.81 -6.34
C GLY A 304 3.46 8.51 -5.90
N THR A 305 3.45 8.22 -4.61
CA THR A 305 4.16 7.07 -4.03
C THR A 305 3.26 5.84 -4.00
N THR A 306 3.78 4.71 -4.49
CA THR A 306 3.05 3.44 -4.58
C THR A 306 3.70 2.32 -3.79
N ARG A 307 4.94 2.54 -3.31
CA ARG A 307 5.63 1.70 -2.35
C ARG A 307 6.30 2.56 -1.28
N VAL A 308 6.11 2.23 -0.02
CA VAL A 308 6.72 2.95 1.10
C VAL A 308 7.32 2.02 2.15
N CYS A 309 8.31 2.53 2.88
CA CYS A 309 8.67 1.98 4.18
C CYS A 309 8.39 3.01 5.29
N PRO A 310 7.25 2.91 6.02
CA PRO A 310 7.07 3.70 7.23
C PRO A 310 8.24 3.43 8.19
N THR A 311 8.82 4.51 8.69
CA THR A 311 10.06 4.51 9.44
C THR A 311 9.77 4.77 10.91
N VAL A 312 10.20 3.84 11.76
CA VAL A 312 10.22 4.03 13.21
C VAL A 312 11.63 4.40 13.64
N THR A 313 11.76 5.48 14.40
CA THR A 313 13.01 6.08 14.85
C THR A 313 13.26 5.77 16.32
N THR A 314 14.47 6.06 16.78
CA THR A 314 14.97 5.75 18.13
C THR A 314 14.01 6.14 19.27
N GLN A 315 13.48 5.14 19.96
CA GLN A 315 12.61 5.28 21.12
C GLN A 315 12.89 4.17 22.17
N SER A 316 12.14 4.18 23.27
CA SER A 316 12.13 3.07 24.23
C SER A 316 11.70 1.77 23.54
N ALA A 317 12.07 0.63 24.12
CA ALA A 317 11.71 -0.68 23.55
C ALA A 317 10.19 -0.85 23.44
N GLU A 318 9.44 -0.37 24.44
CA GLU A 318 7.98 -0.45 24.49
C GLU A 318 7.31 0.39 23.40
N VAL A 319 7.82 1.60 23.14
CA VAL A 319 7.28 2.47 22.08
C VAL A 319 7.58 1.90 20.71
N LEU A 320 8.81 1.41 20.47
CA LEU A 320 9.15 0.76 19.20
C LEU A 320 8.27 -0.46 18.93
N GLU A 321 8.08 -1.32 19.94
CA GLU A 321 7.21 -2.49 19.81
C GLU A 321 5.76 -2.07 19.53
N HIS A 322 5.23 -1.10 20.27
CA HIS A 322 3.88 -0.55 20.05
C HIS A 322 3.71 0.00 18.62
N SER A 323 4.65 0.83 18.17
CA SER A 323 4.64 1.43 16.83
C SER A 323 4.65 0.37 15.73
N ILE A 324 5.51 -0.64 15.86
CA ILE A 324 5.63 -1.74 14.89
C ILE A 324 4.36 -2.58 14.83
N ARG A 325 3.79 -2.97 15.99
CA ARG A 325 2.53 -3.72 16.05
C ARG A 325 1.37 -2.92 15.46
N THR A 326 1.32 -1.61 15.75
CA THR A 326 0.28 -0.72 15.23
C THR A 326 0.37 -0.61 13.72
N LEU A 327 1.57 -0.42 13.16
CA LEU A 327 1.78 -0.41 11.71
C LEU A 327 1.33 -1.72 11.07
N CYS A 328 1.68 -2.87 11.66
CA CYS A 328 1.25 -4.17 11.13
C CYS A 328 -0.27 -4.34 11.16
N SER A 329 -0.91 -3.86 12.23
CA SER A 329 -2.37 -3.89 12.37
C SER A 329 -3.04 -2.98 11.33
N THR A 330 -2.49 -1.78 11.10
CA THR A 330 -2.92 -0.86 10.05
C THR A 330 -2.79 -1.50 8.67
N ILE A 331 -1.64 -2.08 8.34
CA ILE A 331 -1.39 -2.74 7.05
C ILE A 331 -2.35 -3.91 6.82
N ALA A 332 -2.64 -4.68 7.86
CA ALA A 332 -3.57 -5.80 7.78
C ALA A 332 -5.03 -5.37 7.60
N SER A 333 -5.39 -4.17 8.10
CA SER A 333 -6.77 -3.66 8.07
C SER A 333 -7.22 -3.06 6.73
N ASP A 334 -6.28 -2.62 5.88
CA ASP A 334 -6.58 -2.03 4.57
C ASP A 334 -5.68 -2.66 3.51
N SER A 335 -6.32 -3.36 2.59
CA SER A 335 -5.68 -4.11 1.53
C SER A 335 -4.94 -3.23 0.51
N ARG A 336 -5.35 -1.97 0.35
CA ARG A 336 -4.60 -0.95 -0.39
C ARG A 336 -3.32 -0.57 0.35
N LEU A 337 -3.36 -0.46 1.68
CA LEU A 337 -2.16 -0.22 2.49
C LEU A 337 -1.21 -1.42 2.46
N LYS A 338 -1.73 -2.65 2.39
CA LYS A 338 -0.92 -3.86 2.15
C LYS A 338 -0.16 -3.82 0.82
N ARG A 339 -0.71 -3.18 -0.21
CA ARG A 339 -0.01 -2.96 -1.48
C ARG A 339 0.96 -1.78 -1.40
N LEU A 340 0.59 -0.72 -0.70
CA LEU A 340 1.41 0.48 -0.54
C LEU A 340 2.66 0.22 0.32
N VAL A 341 2.56 -0.52 1.43
CA VAL A 341 3.66 -0.72 2.35
C VAL A 341 4.54 -1.91 1.92
N ALA A 342 5.77 -1.63 1.53
CA ALA A 342 6.75 -2.62 1.09
C ALA A 342 7.49 -3.30 2.26
N GLY A 343 7.45 -2.70 3.44
CA GLY A 343 8.08 -3.16 4.67
C GLY A 343 8.25 -2.04 5.67
N ILE A 344 8.77 -2.33 6.86
CA ILE A 344 9.08 -1.32 7.88
C ILE A 344 10.58 -1.02 7.86
N HIS A 345 10.93 0.26 8.01
CA HIS A 345 12.30 0.69 8.26
C HIS A 345 12.46 1.04 9.74
N VAL A 346 13.44 0.45 10.41
CA VAL A 346 13.80 0.74 11.79
C VAL A 346 15.08 1.58 11.79
N GLU A 347 14.97 2.88 12.08
CA GLU A 347 16.08 3.83 12.10
C GLU A 347 16.59 4.10 13.52
N GLY A 348 17.61 3.32 13.91
CA GLY A 348 17.99 3.17 15.31
C GLY A 348 17.02 2.25 16.07
N PRO A 349 17.26 1.99 17.36
CA PRO A 349 17.99 2.79 18.33
C PRO A 349 19.51 2.52 18.38
N TYR A 350 20.01 1.67 17.50
CA TYR A 350 21.40 1.22 17.42
C TYR A 350 22.35 2.23 16.79
N ILE A 351 22.20 3.49 17.15
CA ILE A 351 22.90 4.64 16.54
C ILE A 351 23.85 5.31 17.53
N SER A 352 24.75 6.16 17.03
CA SER A 352 25.70 6.86 17.88
C SER A 352 25.00 7.77 18.89
N PRO A 353 25.43 7.80 20.17
CA PRO A 353 24.95 8.76 21.15
C PRO A 353 25.56 10.16 20.98
N SER A 354 26.60 10.29 20.13
CA SER A 354 27.37 11.51 19.92
C SER A 354 26.52 12.63 19.30
N ASP A 355 26.70 13.85 19.78
CA ASP A 355 26.07 15.03 19.16
C ASP A 355 26.61 15.23 17.73
N GLY A 356 25.73 15.63 16.81
CA GLY A 356 26.00 15.55 15.38
C GLY A 356 25.43 14.25 14.82
N PRO A 357 26.14 13.09 14.88
CA PRO A 357 25.65 11.85 14.31
C PRO A 357 24.29 11.39 14.83
N ARG A 358 24.01 11.56 16.13
CA ARG A 358 22.69 11.25 16.69
C ARG A 358 21.56 12.01 15.99
N GLY A 359 21.81 13.22 15.50
CA GLY A 359 20.77 14.09 14.96
C GLY A 359 19.65 14.36 15.97
N ALA A 360 18.40 14.32 15.49
CA ALA A 360 17.19 14.56 16.28
C ALA A 360 16.81 13.39 17.21
N HIS A 361 17.57 12.28 17.21
CA HIS A 361 17.17 11.08 17.93
C HIS A 361 17.34 11.19 19.47
N PRO A 362 16.42 10.54 20.21
CA PRO A 362 16.51 10.05 21.57
C PRO A 362 17.84 9.80 22.28
N LYS A 363 18.64 10.75 22.79
CA LYS A 363 19.93 10.36 23.44
C LYS A 363 19.76 9.26 24.49
N GLN A 364 18.76 9.38 25.35
CA GLN A 364 18.47 8.41 26.42
C GLN A 364 18.07 7.01 25.92
N PHE A 365 17.67 6.89 24.65
CA PHE A 365 17.25 5.63 24.04
C PHE A 365 18.29 5.03 23.08
N THR A 366 19.34 5.79 22.72
CA THR A 366 20.48 5.23 21.97
C THR A 366 21.16 4.11 22.76
N ARG A 367 21.43 2.98 22.11
CA ARG A 367 22.00 1.77 22.74
C ARG A 367 22.72 0.89 21.73
N PRO A 368 23.65 0.00 22.13
CA PRO A 368 24.30 -0.93 21.21
C PRO A 368 23.31 -1.87 20.49
N PRO A 369 23.64 -2.38 19.30
CA PRO A 369 22.82 -3.34 18.59
C PRO A 369 22.67 -4.64 19.39
N ASN A 370 21.43 -5.10 19.50
CA ASN A 370 21.06 -6.31 20.22
C ASN A 370 20.20 -7.20 19.33
N TRP A 371 20.74 -8.38 18.98
CA TRP A 371 20.04 -9.32 18.10
C TRP A 371 18.72 -9.82 18.70
N ASP A 372 18.71 -10.14 20.01
CA ASP A 372 17.52 -10.69 20.66
C ASP A 372 16.38 -9.67 20.71
N GLU A 373 16.71 -8.39 20.94
CA GLU A 373 15.73 -7.29 20.88
C GLU A 373 15.18 -7.11 19.45
N PHE A 374 16.05 -7.14 18.44
CA PHE A 374 15.61 -7.06 17.06
C PHE A 374 14.69 -8.23 16.67
N GLN A 375 14.95 -9.45 17.16
CA GLN A 375 14.06 -10.59 16.93
C GLN A 375 12.67 -10.35 17.51
N LEU A 376 12.55 -9.74 18.70
CA LEU A 376 11.25 -9.39 19.28
C LEU A 376 10.48 -8.41 18.38
N TRP A 377 11.17 -7.43 17.79
CA TRP A 377 10.56 -6.52 16.82
C TRP A 377 10.16 -7.24 15.54
N GLN A 378 10.99 -8.15 15.05
CA GLN A 378 10.71 -8.89 13.84
C GLN A 378 9.50 -9.83 14.00
N ASP A 379 9.36 -10.45 15.17
CA ASP A 379 8.21 -11.25 15.57
C ASP A 379 6.95 -10.38 15.71
N ALA A 380 7.08 -9.21 16.36
CA ALA A 380 6.00 -8.23 16.47
C ALA A 380 5.57 -7.68 15.10
N ALA A 381 6.49 -7.66 14.13
CA ALA A 381 6.27 -7.21 12.77
C ALA A 381 5.76 -8.31 11.82
N ASP A 382 5.63 -9.56 12.27
CA ASP A 382 5.37 -10.72 11.40
C ASP A 382 6.29 -10.76 10.17
N GLY A 383 7.59 -10.52 10.37
CA GLY A 383 8.54 -10.50 9.27
C GLY A 383 8.54 -9.21 8.41
N ALA A 384 7.76 -8.19 8.74
CA ALA A 384 7.60 -7.00 7.89
C ALA A 384 8.77 -5.99 7.92
N ILE A 385 9.66 -6.03 8.91
CA ILE A 385 10.86 -5.18 8.92
C ILE A 385 11.78 -5.57 7.75
N ARG A 386 12.11 -4.60 6.90
CA ARG A 386 12.94 -4.80 5.69
C ARG A 386 14.24 -4.04 5.72
N ILE A 387 14.31 -2.98 6.51
CA ILE A 387 15.49 -2.12 6.61
C ILE A 387 15.77 -1.86 8.08
N VAL A 388 17.03 -1.96 8.50
CA VAL A 388 17.49 -1.47 9.81
C VAL A 388 18.71 -0.57 9.63
N THR A 389 18.62 0.67 10.13
CA THR A 389 19.75 1.60 10.18
C THR A 389 20.42 1.51 11.54
N LEU A 390 21.75 1.35 11.53
CA LEU A 390 22.58 1.32 12.74
C LEU A 390 23.94 2.01 12.54
N SER A 391 24.57 2.37 13.65
CA SER A 391 25.97 2.78 13.68
C SER A 391 26.88 1.56 13.85
N PRO A 392 27.88 1.37 12.97
CA PRO A 392 28.87 0.31 13.13
C PRO A 392 29.94 0.59 14.18
N GLU A 393 29.80 1.65 15.00
CA GLU A 393 30.80 2.00 16.01
C GLU A 393 30.83 1.05 17.22
N TYR A 394 29.83 0.18 17.37
CA TYR A 394 29.73 -0.77 18.46
C TYR A 394 30.47 -2.09 18.14
N PRO A 395 31.11 -2.74 19.13
CA PRO A 395 31.70 -4.07 18.96
C PRO A 395 30.72 -5.14 18.43
N GLU A 396 29.44 -5.03 18.80
CA GLU A 396 28.38 -5.96 18.44
C GLU A 396 27.88 -5.79 16.99
N SER A 397 28.19 -4.66 16.34
CA SER A 397 27.59 -4.29 15.06
C SER A 397 27.87 -5.29 13.96
N ALA A 398 29.11 -5.78 13.80
CA ALA A 398 29.45 -6.71 12.71
C ALA A 398 28.68 -8.04 12.83
N GLU A 399 28.55 -8.59 14.04
CA GLU A 399 27.77 -9.81 14.26
C GLU A 399 26.29 -9.58 14.03
N PHE A 400 25.74 -8.46 14.52
CA PHE A 400 24.36 -8.08 14.27
C PHE A 400 24.05 -7.95 12.78
N ILE A 401 24.90 -7.23 12.04
CA ILE A 401 24.74 -7.02 10.59
C ILE A 401 24.71 -8.37 9.88
N ALA A 402 25.65 -9.27 10.17
CA ALA A 402 25.70 -10.57 9.53
C ALA A 402 24.42 -11.39 9.77
N LYS A 403 23.85 -11.35 10.98
CA LYS A 403 22.58 -12.02 11.31
C LYS A 403 21.38 -11.40 10.60
N ALA A 404 21.27 -10.07 10.61
CA ALA A 404 20.16 -9.35 9.99
C ALA A 404 20.16 -9.51 8.45
N THR A 405 21.33 -9.40 7.82
CA THR A 405 21.46 -9.66 6.38
C THR A 405 21.12 -11.11 6.04
N ALA A 406 21.54 -12.08 6.86
CA ALA A 406 21.18 -13.49 6.67
C ALA A 406 19.68 -13.77 6.83
N SER A 407 18.94 -12.94 7.58
CA SER A 407 17.47 -13.01 7.67
C SER A 407 16.74 -12.25 6.55
N GLY A 408 17.46 -11.69 5.57
CA GLY A 408 16.87 -10.99 4.42
C GLY A 408 16.54 -9.51 4.67
N VAL A 409 17.07 -8.92 5.74
CA VAL A 409 16.91 -7.50 6.08
C VAL A 409 18.06 -6.71 5.47
N VAL A 410 17.76 -5.58 4.82
CA VAL A 410 18.77 -4.64 4.35
C VAL A 410 19.32 -3.89 5.55
N VAL A 411 20.62 -4.02 5.79
CA VAL A 411 21.28 -3.27 6.87
C VAL A 411 21.92 -2.01 6.31
N ALA A 412 21.58 -0.89 6.93
CA ALA A 412 22.02 0.43 6.55
C ALA A 412 22.95 1.04 7.61
N ILE A 413 23.98 1.75 7.16
CA ILE A 413 24.90 2.52 7.98
C ILE A 413 24.39 3.95 8.04
N GLY A 414 24.12 4.45 9.24
CA GLY A 414 23.66 5.81 9.45
C GLY A 414 23.90 6.27 10.89
N HIS A 415 23.77 7.57 11.13
CA HIS A 415 23.91 8.16 12.47
C HIS A 415 25.16 7.66 13.21
N THR A 416 26.31 7.72 12.55
CA THR A 416 27.52 7.01 12.98
C THR A 416 28.72 7.94 13.22
N ALA A 417 29.53 7.58 14.21
CA ALA A 417 30.88 8.09 14.45
C ALA A 417 31.95 7.03 14.16
N ALA A 418 31.63 5.99 13.37
CA ALA A 418 32.51 4.86 13.13
C ALA A 418 33.83 5.25 12.43
N SER A 419 34.88 4.50 12.77
CA SER A 419 36.16 4.53 12.08
C SER A 419 36.09 3.83 10.72
N SER A 420 37.06 4.09 9.85
CA SER A 420 37.16 3.43 8.54
C SER A 420 37.24 1.91 8.62
N GLU A 421 37.87 1.36 9.66
CA GLU A 421 37.93 -0.09 9.91
C GLU A 421 36.56 -0.66 10.26
N GLN A 422 35.79 0.04 11.08
CA GLN A 422 34.43 -0.35 11.45
C GLN A 422 33.47 -0.28 10.27
N ILE A 423 33.57 0.75 9.41
CA ILE A 423 32.80 0.81 8.16
C ILE A 423 33.14 -0.39 7.28
N ARG A 424 34.43 -0.72 7.10
CA ARG A 424 34.83 -1.89 6.30
C ARG A 424 34.28 -3.18 6.89
N ALA A 425 34.39 -3.38 8.20
CA ALA A 425 33.87 -4.56 8.88
C ALA A 425 32.35 -4.68 8.74
N ALA A 426 31.62 -3.57 8.79
CA ALA A 426 30.17 -3.54 8.60
C ALA A 426 29.77 -3.97 7.18
N VAL A 427 30.49 -3.48 6.17
CA VAL A 427 30.23 -3.85 4.78
C VAL A 427 30.62 -5.30 4.52
N ASP A 428 31.74 -5.77 5.08
CA ASP A 428 32.17 -7.17 4.98
C ASP A 428 31.18 -8.11 5.69
N ALA A 429 30.49 -7.64 6.73
CA ALA A 429 29.41 -8.36 7.39
C ALA A 429 28.09 -8.34 6.60
N GLY A 430 27.94 -7.49 5.59
CA GLY A 430 26.78 -7.47 4.69
C GLY A 430 25.92 -6.21 4.72
N ALA A 431 26.41 -5.09 5.27
CA ALA A 431 25.73 -3.80 5.11
C ALA A 431 25.69 -3.36 3.64
N GLN A 432 24.55 -2.82 3.19
CA GLN A 432 24.28 -2.53 1.77
C GLN A 432 23.82 -1.09 1.50
N LEU A 433 23.45 -0.33 2.54
CA LEU A 433 22.91 1.01 2.40
C LEU A 433 23.67 2.00 3.30
N SER A 434 23.85 3.22 2.83
CA SER A 434 24.19 4.39 3.63
C SER A 434 22.93 5.24 3.76
N THR A 435 22.40 5.36 4.98
CA THR A 435 21.19 6.15 5.26
C THR A 435 21.51 7.64 5.13
N HIS A 436 20.66 8.35 4.36
CA HIS A 436 20.68 9.80 4.08
C HIS A 436 22.08 10.43 4.04
N LEU A 437 22.99 9.78 3.31
CA LEU A 437 24.44 10.02 3.34
C LEU A 437 24.80 11.51 3.24
N GLY A 438 25.50 12.00 4.27
CA GLY A 438 25.83 13.41 4.46
C GLY A 438 25.04 14.09 5.58
N ASN A 439 23.92 13.49 6.00
CA ASN A 439 23.15 13.86 7.19
C ASN A 439 23.51 12.93 8.36
N GLY A 440 22.96 13.18 9.55
CA GLY A 440 23.28 12.39 10.75
C GLY A 440 24.79 12.31 10.97
N ALA A 441 25.47 13.45 10.89
CA ALA A 441 26.93 13.56 10.92
C ALA A 441 27.41 14.69 11.83
N HIS A 442 28.69 14.66 12.21
CA HIS A 442 29.31 15.77 12.93
C HIS A 442 29.32 17.04 12.07
N LEU A 443 29.12 18.20 12.72
CA LEU A 443 29.24 19.51 12.07
C LEU A 443 30.66 19.79 11.58
N GLU A 444 31.65 19.28 12.31
CA GLU A 444 33.06 19.34 11.95
C GLU A 444 33.61 17.91 11.87
N LEU A 445 34.19 17.57 10.73
CA LEU A 445 34.82 16.28 10.50
C LEU A 445 36.32 16.46 10.21
N PRO A 446 37.17 15.49 10.58
CA PRO A 446 38.56 15.49 10.13
C PRO A 446 38.60 15.53 8.61
N ARG A 447 39.57 16.30 8.08
CA ARG A 447 39.80 16.37 6.63
C ARG A 447 39.95 14.96 6.03
N HIS A 448 40.80 14.15 6.66
CA HIS A 448 40.92 12.69 6.49
C HIS A 448 41.46 12.08 7.80
N PRO A 449 41.10 10.84 8.18
CA PRO A 449 39.98 10.03 7.67
C PRO A 449 38.62 10.50 8.20
N ASN A 450 37.54 10.28 7.44
CA ASN A 450 36.16 10.43 7.93
C ASN A 450 35.21 9.43 7.22
N TYR A 451 34.15 9.04 7.92
CA TYR A 451 33.21 8.00 7.50
C TYR A 451 32.33 8.38 6.29
N ILE A 452 32.32 9.65 5.87
CA ILE A 452 31.65 10.06 4.63
C ILE A 452 32.49 9.61 3.43
N TRP A 453 33.80 9.82 3.46
CA TRP A 453 34.70 9.35 2.41
C TRP A 453 34.73 7.83 2.30
N ASP A 454 34.71 7.13 3.43
CA ASP A 454 34.71 5.66 3.44
C ASP A 454 33.45 5.08 2.77
N GLN A 455 32.27 5.62 3.08
CA GLN A 455 30.99 5.19 2.49
C GLN A 455 30.85 5.60 1.01
N LEU A 456 31.39 6.77 0.64
CA LEU A 456 31.41 7.21 -0.76
C LEU A 456 32.27 6.32 -1.64
N ALA A 457 33.41 5.86 -1.12
CA ALA A 457 34.34 5.02 -1.85
C ALA A 457 33.91 3.54 -1.94
N GLU A 458 32.97 3.09 -1.10
CA GLU A 458 32.57 1.67 -1.04
C GLU A 458 31.47 1.34 -2.06
N ASP A 459 31.83 0.68 -3.16
CA ASP A 459 30.90 0.32 -4.25
C ASP A 459 29.80 -0.68 -3.85
N ARG A 460 29.96 -1.40 -2.74
CA ARG A 460 28.93 -2.33 -2.21
C ARG A 460 27.80 -1.61 -1.46
N LEU A 461 27.98 -0.34 -1.11
CA LEU A 461 26.95 0.48 -0.48
C LEU A 461 26.20 1.30 -1.52
N THR A 462 24.87 1.21 -1.51
CA THR A 462 23.98 2.22 -2.10
C THR A 462 23.88 3.41 -1.15
N ALA A 463 23.85 4.64 -1.64
CA ALA A 463 23.60 5.82 -0.81
C ALA A 463 22.14 6.25 -0.96
N SER A 464 21.39 6.37 0.13
CA SER A 464 20.17 7.18 0.11
C SER A 464 20.53 8.63 0.36
N ILE A 465 19.87 9.57 -0.34
CA ILE A 465 20.07 11.01 -0.15
C ILE A 465 18.72 11.74 -0.14
N ILE A 466 18.67 12.83 0.64
CA ILE A 466 17.52 13.74 0.71
C ILE A 466 17.83 14.95 -0.18
N ALA A 467 17.24 14.99 -1.37
CA ALA A 467 17.49 16.04 -2.37
C ALA A 467 16.41 17.14 -2.31
N ASP A 468 16.04 17.60 -1.13
CA ASP A 468 14.94 18.56 -0.91
C ASP A 468 15.36 20.04 -1.02
N GLY A 469 16.66 20.30 -1.17
CA GLY A 469 17.26 21.64 -1.21
C GLY A 469 17.50 22.28 0.15
N HIS A 470 17.25 21.56 1.24
CA HIS A 470 17.51 22.00 2.61
C HIS A 470 18.58 21.12 3.30
N HIS A 471 18.53 19.81 3.11
CA HIS A 471 19.42 18.84 3.75
C HIS A 471 20.83 18.89 3.17
N LEU A 472 20.92 18.84 1.84
CA LEU A 472 22.19 18.80 1.14
C LEU A 472 22.29 19.97 0.16
N PRO A 473 23.37 20.78 0.22
CA PRO A 473 23.69 21.73 -0.84
C PRO A 473 23.81 21.04 -2.21
N ALA A 474 23.54 21.76 -3.29
CA ALA A 474 23.56 21.23 -4.64
C ALA A 474 24.91 20.58 -5.01
N GLU A 475 26.01 21.19 -4.56
CA GLU A 475 27.37 20.70 -4.76
C GLU A 475 27.58 19.35 -4.08
N VAL A 476 27.03 19.17 -2.87
CA VAL A 476 27.12 17.91 -2.12
C VAL A 476 26.32 16.83 -2.84
N VAL A 477 25.06 17.09 -3.19
CA VAL A 477 24.23 16.16 -3.98
C VAL A 477 24.97 15.71 -5.25
N LYS A 478 25.54 16.65 -6.00
CA LYS A 478 26.28 16.37 -7.23
C LYS A 478 27.55 15.54 -6.99
N VAL A 479 28.29 15.79 -5.91
CA VAL A 479 29.48 15.01 -5.54
C VAL A 479 29.08 13.59 -5.13
N LEU A 480 28.06 13.42 -4.28
CA LEU A 480 27.59 12.11 -3.85
C LEU A 480 27.18 11.25 -5.04
N ILE A 481 26.36 11.80 -5.94
CA ILE A 481 25.91 11.08 -7.14
C ILE A 481 27.06 10.75 -8.09
N ARG A 482 28.02 11.65 -8.27
CA ARG A 482 29.19 11.36 -9.12
C ARG A 482 30.11 10.30 -8.54
N ALA A 483 30.31 10.30 -7.23
CA ALA A 483 31.15 9.33 -6.55
C ALA A 483 30.51 7.93 -6.54
N LYS A 484 29.22 7.84 -6.22
CA LYS A 484 28.48 6.56 -6.15
C LYS A 484 28.04 6.02 -7.50
N THR A 485 27.90 6.91 -8.49
CA THR A 485 27.14 6.76 -9.74
C THR A 485 25.62 6.75 -9.51
N PRO A 486 24.79 7.20 -10.47
CA PRO A 486 23.34 7.22 -10.31
C PRO A 486 22.71 5.86 -9.99
N GLU A 487 23.34 4.76 -10.41
CA GLU A 487 22.85 3.39 -10.19
C GLU A 487 22.99 2.94 -8.73
N ARG A 488 23.86 3.59 -7.94
CA ARG A 488 24.05 3.30 -6.50
C ARG A 488 23.59 4.45 -5.61
N VAL A 489 22.65 5.26 -6.10
CA VAL A 489 21.98 6.29 -5.30
C VAL A 489 20.48 6.09 -5.38
N ILE A 490 19.82 6.17 -4.23
CA ILE A 490 18.37 6.25 -4.13
C ILE A 490 17.96 7.60 -3.54
N LEU A 491 16.82 8.11 -3.98
CA LEU A 491 16.18 9.26 -3.36
C LEU A 491 15.25 8.78 -2.26
N VAL A 492 15.29 9.45 -1.12
CA VAL A 492 14.34 9.29 -0.03
C VAL A 492 13.84 10.68 0.36
N SER A 493 12.60 10.78 0.83
CA SER A 493 12.12 12.06 1.35
C SER A 493 12.61 12.32 2.77
N ASP A 494 12.70 11.28 3.61
CA ASP A 494 12.86 11.41 5.07
C ASP A 494 11.77 12.34 5.67
N LEU A 495 10.54 12.19 5.15
CA LEU A 495 9.43 13.07 5.51
C LEU A 495 9.13 12.97 7.01
N SER A 496 9.22 14.10 7.68
CA SER A 496 8.97 14.23 9.11
C SER A 496 7.48 14.23 9.43
N GLY A 497 7.13 13.85 10.66
CA GLY A 497 5.77 14.02 11.15
C GLY A 497 5.29 15.47 11.13
N PHE A 498 6.19 16.44 11.20
CA PHE A 498 5.86 17.87 11.14
C PHE A 498 5.65 18.41 9.71
N ALA A 499 5.90 17.59 8.68
CA ALA A 499 5.59 17.94 7.30
C ALA A 499 4.08 18.20 7.13
N GLY A 500 3.73 19.18 6.28
CA GLY A 500 2.33 19.57 6.04
C GLY A 500 1.72 20.51 7.09
N LEU A 501 2.45 20.83 8.16
CA LEU A 501 2.05 21.87 9.12
C LEU A 501 2.39 23.28 8.58
N ALA A 502 1.66 24.28 9.07
CA ALA A 502 1.97 25.68 8.80
C ALA A 502 3.29 26.11 9.48
N PRO A 503 3.92 27.21 9.05
CA PRO A 503 5.06 27.78 9.75
C PRO A 503 4.74 28.05 11.23
N GLY A 504 5.63 27.61 12.12
CA GLY A 504 5.40 27.65 13.57
C GLY A 504 6.30 26.70 14.35
N THR A 505 6.30 26.84 15.68
CA THR A 505 7.01 25.93 16.60
C THR A 505 6.02 24.97 17.22
N TYR A 506 6.36 23.68 17.19
CA TYR A 506 5.53 22.58 17.63
C TYR A 506 6.24 21.77 18.72
N PRO A 507 5.52 21.39 19.79
CA PRO A 507 6.08 20.53 20.83
C PRO A 507 6.56 19.20 20.25
N SER A 508 7.77 18.79 20.63
CA SER A 508 8.31 17.48 20.28
C SER A 508 9.29 16.98 21.34
N SER A 509 9.56 15.68 21.32
CA SER A 509 10.54 15.04 22.19
C SER A 509 11.68 14.48 21.32
N PRO A 510 12.96 14.81 21.61
CA PRO A 510 13.46 15.41 22.85
C PRO A 510 13.44 16.95 22.91
N GLY A 511 13.03 17.65 21.86
CA GLY A 511 12.91 19.11 21.87
C GLY A 511 12.05 19.62 20.71
N ASP A 512 11.51 20.83 20.88
CA ASP A 512 10.55 21.42 19.94
C ASP A 512 11.11 21.54 18.52
N VAL A 513 10.21 21.39 17.54
CA VAL A 513 10.52 21.52 16.11
C VAL A 513 9.89 22.79 15.56
N THR A 514 10.67 23.58 14.83
CA THR A 514 10.17 24.76 14.13
C THR A 514 10.08 24.49 12.63
N VAL A 515 8.89 24.70 12.07
CA VAL A 515 8.62 24.79 10.63
C VAL A 515 8.88 26.23 10.20
N LEU A 516 9.88 26.45 9.35
CA LEU A 516 10.21 27.76 8.79
C LEU A 516 9.31 28.09 7.58
N GLU A 517 9.27 29.36 7.19
CA GLU A 517 8.47 29.88 6.06
C GLU A 517 8.79 29.21 4.70
N ASP A 518 10.03 28.75 4.51
CA ASP A 518 10.46 28.02 3.31
C ASP A 518 10.15 26.51 3.39
N GLY A 519 9.48 26.08 4.47
CA GLY A 519 9.14 24.70 4.80
C GLY A 519 10.25 23.94 5.51
N ARG A 520 11.44 24.51 5.73
CA ARG A 520 12.54 23.81 6.40
C ARG A 520 12.18 23.49 7.86
N LEU A 521 12.49 22.27 8.29
CA LEU A 521 12.27 21.82 9.67
C LEU A 521 13.58 21.86 10.45
N VAL A 522 13.58 22.56 11.59
CA VAL A 522 14.76 22.71 12.43
C VAL A 522 14.44 22.44 13.89
N VAL A 523 15.44 22.05 14.67
CA VAL A 523 15.35 22.01 16.13
C VAL A 523 15.23 23.46 16.64
N ALA A 524 14.20 23.76 17.43
CA ALA A 524 13.89 25.13 17.86
C ALA A 524 15.03 25.81 18.64
N GLU A 525 15.77 25.04 19.43
CA GLU A 525 16.90 25.54 20.22
C GLU A 525 18.19 25.71 19.40
N GLU A 526 18.31 25.06 18.25
CA GLU A 526 19.50 25.11 17.39
C GLU A 526 19.12 24.95 15.91
N HIS A 527 18.84 26.07 15.26
CA HIS A 527 18.34 26.11 13.87
C HIS A 527 19.32 25.53 12.82
N ARG A 528 20.57 25.27 13.18
CA ARG A 528 21.53 24.58 12.29
C ARG A 528 21.25 23.08 12.19
N LEU A 529 20.53 22.50 13.16
CA LEU A 529 20.17 21.08 13.17
C LEU A 529 18.79 20.88 12.55
N LEU A 530 18.73 20.03 11.52
CA LEU A 530 17.48 19.66 10.86
C LEU A 530 16.72 18.61 11.69
N ALA A 531 15.39 18.66 11.62
CA ALA A 531 14.48 17.74 12.32
C ALA A 531 13.64 16.91 11.33
N GLY A 532 14.32 16.33 10.34
CA GLY A 532 13.74 15.63 9.19
C GLY A 532 13.33 16.58 8.05
N ALA A 533 12.69 16.04 7.03
CA ALA A 533 12.28 16.80 5.84
C ALA A 533 10.79 17.11 5.80
N SER A 534 10.41 18.07 4.96
CA SER A 534 9.02 18.49 4.75
C SER A 534 8.53 18.33 3.32
N ARG A 535 9.42 17.93 2.40
CA ARG A 535 9.12 17.86 0.96
C ARG A 535 9.01 16.41 0.49
N PRO A 536 7.98 16.08 -0.30
CA PRO A 536 7.78 14.72 -0.79
C PRO A 536 8.86 14.31 -1.81
N ILE A 537 8.94 13.01 -2.09
CA ILE A 537 9.94 12.42 -2.99
C ILE A 537 9.88 13.01 -4.42
N GLY A 538 8.71 13.40 -4.92
CA GLY A 538 8.57 14.06 -6.22
C GLY A 538 9.35 15.38 -6.32
N THR A 539 9.39 16.17 -5.23
CA THR A 539 10.23 17.37 -5.15
C THR A 539 11.71 17.00 -5.16
N CYS A 540 12.09 15.92 -4.48
CA CYS A 540 13.47 15.42 -4.50
C CYS A 540 13.92 15.00 -5.91
N VAL A 541 13.03 14.38 -6.71
CA VAL A 541 13.30 14.06 -8.12
C VAL A 541 13.58 15.32 -8.93
N ALA A 542 12.70 16.33 -8.86
CA ALA A 542 12.84 17.57 -9.61
C ALA A 542 14.13 18.34 -9.22
N LEU A 543 14.43 18.41 -7.94
CA LEU A 543 15.61 19.10 -7.44
C LEU A 543 16.91 18.33 -7.73
N ALA A 544 16.92 17.00 -7.63
CA ALA A 544 18.08 16.19 -8.01
C ALA A 544 18.44 16.39 -9.50
N MET A 545 17.44 16.47 -10.39
CA MET A 545 17.66 16.82 -11.80
C MET A 545 18.39 18.14 -11.95
N GLN A 546 17.97 19.18 -11.23
CA GLN A 546 18.63 20.49 -11.29
C GLN A 546 20.02 20.48 -10.65
N MET A 547 20.15 19.95 -9.43
CA MET A 547 21.37 20.05 -8.63
C MET A 547 22.51 19.22 -9.22
N ALA A 548 22.19 18.05 -9.78
CA ALA A 548 23.18 17.13 -10.32
C ALA A 548 23.15 17.01 -11.85
N GLU A 549 22.34 17.84 -12.54
CA GLU A 549 22.19 17.85 -14.01
C GLU A 549 21.76 16.48 -14.57
N LEU A 550 20.83 15.81 -13.89
CA LEU A 550 20.33 14.50 -14.29
C LEU A 550 19.22 14.63 -15.34
N SER A 551 19.13 13.63 -16.21
CA SER A 551 17.93 13.44 -17.03
C SER A 551 16.74 13.03 -16.17
N LEU A 552 15.52 13.31 -16.65
CA LEU A 552 14.27 12.89 -15.99
C LEU A 552 14.28 11.39 -15.71
N ARG A 553 14.63 10.59 -16.71
CA ARG A 553 14.78 9.14 -16.59
C ARG A 553 15.64 8.74 -15.39
N THR A 554 16.83 9.31 -15.28
CA THR A 554 17.80 8.95 -14.23
C THR A 554 17.25 9.29 -12.85
N ALA A 555 16.72 10.51 -12.68
CA ALA A 555 16.18 10.95 -11.39
C ALA A 555 14.93 10.16 -10.97
N VAL A 556 14.05 9.81 -11.90
CA VAL A 556 12.89 8.94 -11.63
C VAL A 556 13.35 7.52 -11.29
N GLU A 557 14.33 6.94 -11.99
CA GLU A 557 14.87 5.62 -11.67
C GLU A 557 15.44 5.57 -10.23
N MET A 558 16.10 6.63 -9.76
CA MET A 558 16.59 6.76 -8.38
C MET A 558 15.47 6.80 -7.32
N ALA A 559 14.23 7.12 -7.70
CA ALA A 559 13.04 7.16 -6.84
C ALA A 559 12.05 6.02 -7.14
N THR A 560 12.39 5.07 -8.01
CA THR A 560 11.50 3.97 -8.45
C THR A 560 12.26 2.65 -8.50
N GLN A 561 12.99 2.41 -9.59
CA GLN A 561 13.70 1.17 -9.86
C GLN A 561 14.78 0.88 -8.81
N ARG A 562 15.66 1.84 -8.50
CA ARG A 562 16.81 1.62 -7.60
C ARG A 562 16.38 1.26 -6.16
N PRO A 563 15.47 2.02 -5.51
CA PRO A 563 14.97 1.62 -4.21
C PRO A 563 14.19 0.30 -4.24
N ALA A 564 13.43 0.00 -5.30
CA ALA A 564 12.75 -1.30 -5.43
C ALA A 564 13.76 -2.47 -5.48
N GLU A 565 14.82 -2.34 -6.28
CA GLU A 565 15.89 -3.35 -6.39
C GLU A 565 16.58 -3.59 -5.03
N LEU A 566 16.85 -2.51 -4.28
CA LEU A 566 17.53 -2.58 -2.98
C LEU A 566 16.79 -3.48 -1.98
N ILE A 567 15.46 -3.39 -1.91
CA ILE A 567 14.63 -4.19 -1.00
C ILE A 567 14.08 -5.47 -1.66
N GLY A 568 14.60 -5.85 -2.83
CA GLY A 568 14.25 -7.11 -3.51
C GLY A 568 12.89 -7.11 -4.20
N LEU A 569 12.28 -5.95 -4.44
CA LEU A 569 11.09 -5.84 -5.27
C LEU A 569 11.44 -5.84 -6.76
N LYS A 570 10.55 -6.40 -7.59
CA LYS A 570 10.69 -6.33 -9.04
C LYS A 570 10.42 -4.90 -9.51
N PRO A 571 11.34 -4.24 -10.23
CA PRO A 571 11.10 -2.93 -10.81
C PRO A 571 9.96 -2.95 -11.83
N ASN A 572 9.16 -1.89 -11.84
CA ASN A 572 8.18 -1.63 -12.88
C ASN A 572 8.86 -0.84 -14.01
N ALA A 573 8.91 -1.40 -15.22
CA ALA A 573 9.57 -0.79 -16.37
C ALA A 573 8.57 -0.17 -17.37
N LEU A 574 7.30 -0.02 -16.94
CA LEU A 574 6.17 0.35 -17.79
C LEU A 574 6.04 -0.57 -19.01
N ARG A 575 6.06 -1.88 -18.80
CA ARG A 575 5.93 -2.88 -19.87
C ARG A 575 4.65 -3.71 -19.69
N PRO A 576 4.09 -4.28 -20.76
CA PRO A 576 3.03 -5.28 -20.65
C PRO A 576 3.37 -6.36 -19.60
N GLY A 577 2.44 -6.62 -18.70
CA GLY A 577 2.56 -7.57 -17.60
C GLY A 577 3.15 -6.99 -16.30
N ASP A 578 3.75 -5.79 -16.32
CA ASP A 578 4.17 -5.13 -15.08
C ASP A 578 2.95 -4.67 -14.25
N PRO A 579 3.09 -4.55 -12.92
CA PRO A 579 2.03 -3.99 -12.08
C PRO A 579 1.62 -2.59 -12.56
N ALA A 580 0.33 -2.30 -12.53
CA ALA A 580 -0.20 -0.97 -12.80
C ALA A 580 -0.06 -0.06 -11.56
N ASP A 581 1.17 0.10 -11.10
CA ASP A 581 1.57 1.02 -10.03
C ASP A 581 2.29 2.21 -10.67
N LEU A 582 1.55 3.29 -10.94
CA LEU A 582 1.96 4.40 -11.80
C LEU A 582 1.80 5.75 -11.11
N VAL A 583 2.60 6.72 -11.52
CA VAL A 583 2.39 8.13 -11.22
C VAL A 583 2.28 8.92 -12.51
N LEU A 584 1.27 9.79 -12.55
CA LEU A 584 1.10 10.80 -13.59
C LEU A 584 1.47 12.15 -13.01
N PHE A 585 2.33 12.90 -13.68
CA PHE A 585 2.75 14.20 -13.18
C PHE A 585 3.03 15.22 -14.28
N ASP A 586 2.90 16.48 -13.91
CA ASP A 586 3.49 17.59 -14.66
C ASP A 586 4.89 17.87 -14.15
N LEU A 587 5.80 18.10 -15.10
CA LEU A 587 7.12 18.62 -14.79
C LEU A 587 7.18 20.05 -15.30
N GLN A 588 7.29 21.01 -14.38
CA GLN A 588 7.57 22.39 -14.74
C GLN A 588 9.09 22.62 -14.70
N PRO A 589 9.77 22.64 -15.86
CA PRO A 589 11.18 22.95 -15.90
C PRO A 589 11.39 24.43 -15.55
N ARG A 590 12.49 24.71 -14.86
CA ARG A 590 12.91 26.08 -14.59
C ARG A 590 13.12 26.85 -15.90
N LYS A 591 12.39 27.95 -16.10
CA LYS A 591 12.65 28.88 -17.22
C LYS A 591 14.02 29.57 -16.99
N PRO A 592 14.92 29.63 -17.99
CA PRO A 592 16.25 30.22 -17.83
C PRO A 592 16.27 31.67 -17.30
N GLN A 593 15.17 32.40 -17.50
CA GLN A 593 15.02 33.82 -17.13
C GLN A 593 14.55 34.03 -15.68
N GLU A 594 14.02 33.00 -15.02
CA GLU A 594 13.47 33.08 -13.67
C GLU A 594 14.49 32.53 -12.66
N LYS A 595 15.24 33.45 -12.02
CA LYS A 595 16.31 33.07 -11.07
C LYS A 595 15.81 32.43 -9.77
N LYS A 596 14.51 32.48 -9.47
CA LYS A 596 13.92 32.13 -8.17
C LYS A 596 12.98 30.92 -8.16
N MET A 597 12.51 30.42 -9.31
CA MET A 597 11.55 29.31 -9.32
C MET A 597 12.30 27.98 -9.42
N ALA A 598 12.14 27.13 -8.41
CA ALA A 598 12.64 25.75 -8.43
C ALA A 598 11.83 24.92 -9.44
N PRO A 599 12.41 23.88 -10.05
CA PRO A 599 11.65 22.92 -10.83
C PRO A 599 10.66 22.24 -9.91
N GLU A 600 9.46 22.00 -10.43
CA GLU A 600 8.37 21.42 -9.67
C GLU A 600 7.82 20.20 -10.40
N LEU A 601 7.63 19.12 -9.64
CA LEU A 601 6.93 17.92 -10.08
C LEU A 601 5.60 17.88 -9.36
N ASN A 602 4.52 18.09 -10.12
CA ASN A 602 3.16 18.15 -9.60
C ASN A 602 2.42 16.87 -9.97
N VAL A 603 2.06 16.07 -8.96
CA VAL A 603 1.33 14.83 -9.17
C VAL A 603 -0.09 15.14 -9.62
N ARG A 604 -0.48 14.59 -10.77
CA ARG A 604 -1.84 14.66 -11.30
C ARG A 604 -2.69 13.48 -10.87
N ALA A 605 -2.11 12.29 -10.86
CA ALA A 605 -2.78 11.07 -10.46
C ALA A 605 -1.79 10.01 -9.97
N THR A 606 -2.27 9.15 -9.07
CA THR A 606 -1.54 7.97 -8.61
C THR A 606 -2.39 6.75 -8.87
N ILE A 607 -1.81 5.78 -9.57
CA ILE A 607 -2.43 4.49 -9.86
C ILE A 607 -1.76 3.44 -8.97
N LEU A 608 -2.53 2.69 -8.20
CA LEU A 608 -2.05 1.59 -7.38
C LEU A 608 -2.88 0.36 -7.69
N ALA A 609 -2.23 -0.71 -8.10
CA ALA A 609 -2.88 -1.95 -8.54
C ALA A 609 -3.98 -1.74 -9.59
N GLY A 610 -3.73 -0.82 -10.53
CA GLY A 610 -4.65 -0.52 -11.63
C GLY A 610 -5.81 0.40 -11.28
N GLU A 611 -5.87 0.90 -10.04
CA GLU A 611 -6.90 1.82 -9.58
C GLU A 611 -6.34 3.23 -9.41
N CYS A 612 -7.10 4.24 -9.84
CA CYS A 612 -6.77 5.63 -9.56
C CYS A 612 -7.09 5.94 -8.10
N VAL A 613 -6.07 5.97 -7.24
CA VAL A 613 -6.21 6.14 -5.78
C VAL A 613 -5.99 7.58 -5.33
N TYR A 614 -5.51 8.45 -6.23
CA TYR A 614 -5.41 9.89 -6.02
C TYR A 614 -5.51 10.62 -7.34
N GLY A 615 -6.14 11.80 -7.33
CA GLY A 615 -6.20 12.70 -8.48
C GLY A 615 -7.13 12.21 -9.59
N HIS A 616 -6.86 12.66 -10.82
CA HIS A 616 -7.71 12.37 -11.98
C HIS A 616 -6.88 11.90 -13.18
N VAL A 617 -7.28 10.77 -13.77
CA VAL A 617 -6.71 10.27 -15.02
C VAL A 617 -7.44 10.97 -16.18
N PRO A 618 -6.73 11.67 -17.08
CA PRO A 618 -7.34 12.16 -18.30
C PRO A 618 -7.71 10.96 -19.18
N THR A 619 -8.96 10.52 -19.11
CA THR A 619 -9.51 9.50 -19.99
C THR A 619 -9.80 10.13 -21.35
N LEU A 620 -9.40 9.45 -22.42
CA LEU A 620 -9.91 9.76 -23.75
C LEU A 620 -11.27 9.08 -23.86
N ASP A 621 -12.33 9.87 -24.03
CA ASP A 621 -13.66 9.40 -24.42
C ASP A 621 -13.63 8.62 -25.75
#